data_AF-A0A920PL56-F1
#
_entry.id   AF-A0A920PL56-F1
#
_cell.length_a   1.000
_cell.length_b   1.000
_cell.length_c   1.000
_cell.angle_alpha   90.00
_cell.angle_beta   90.00
_cell.angle_gamma   90.00
#
_symmetry.space_group_name_H-M   'P 1'
#
loop_
_entity.id
_entity.type
_entity.pdbx_description
1 polymer ?
#
loop_
_entity_poly.entity_id
_entity_poly.type
_entity_poly.pdbx_seq_one_letter_code
_entity_poly.pdbx_strand_id
1 'polypeptide(L)'
;MAFATEHLCISYESDPEAVAKYLPEPLKPSNNNPAQVIIDFGKWYCLWDEPDMPTINPERTSYNETVIWIGCSYEGQDARFCVQTWVDKDFSLVRGLIMGFNKKIGETYKTTYHPLNPGMPKIGPGVGLSGYVASHGERLMQGGMKIEKEISFSEIPEMMRLGQINLRYFPSMEPDGKPSSM
;
A
#
# COMPACT_ATOMS: atom_id res chain seq x y z
N MET A 1 -0.58 3.74 19.02
CA MET A 1 -1.20 3.17 17.80
C MET A 1 -0.47 1.90 17.42
N ALA A 2 -1.18 0.78 17.37
CA ALA A 2 -0.65 -0.50 16.94
C ALA A 2 -1.25 -0.87 15.58
N PHE A 3 -0.42 -1.42 14.69
CA PHE A 3 -0.85 -1.96 13.41
C PHE A 3 -0.39 -3.40 13.24
N ALA A 4 -1.25 -4.21 12.64
CA ALA A 4 -0.90 -5.47 12.02
C ALA A 4 -1.45 -5.48 10.61
N THR A 5 -0.82 -6.23 9.72
CA THR A 5 -1.20 -6.25 8.30
C THR A 5 -0.90 -7.60 7.67
N GLU A 6 -1.79 -7.97 6.76
CA GLU A 6 -1.62 -9.11 5.88
C GLU A 6 -1.46 -8.60 4.44
N HIS A 7 -0.30 -8.83 3.84
CA HIS A 7 0.04 -8.33 2.50
C HIS A 7 -0.10 -9.39 1.40
N LEU A 8 -0.48 -8.94 0.21
CA LEU A 8 -0.24 -9.60 -1.05
C LEU A 8 0.48 -8.61 -1.98
N CYS A 9 1.79 -8.76 -2.12
CA CYS A 9 2.63 -7.85 -2.89
C CYS A 9 3.01 -8.45 -4.25
N ILE A 10 2.74 -7.72 -5.33
CA ILE A 10 3.16 -8.06 -6.69
C ILE A 10 4.23 -7.08 -7.12
N SER A 11 5.47 -7.55 -7.25
CA SER A 11 6.59 -6.78 -7.78
C SER A 11 6.70 -7.00 -9.28
N TYR A 12 6.87 -5.92 -10.05
CA TYR A 12 7.15 -5.96 -11.48
C TYR A 12 8.05 -4.79 -11.88
N GLU A 13 8.53 -4.79 -13.12
CA GLU A 13 9.28 -3.68 -13.69
C GLU A 13 8.44 -2.98 -14.76
N SER A 14 8.50 -1.65 -14.78
CA SER A 14 7.83 -0.77 -15.74
C SER A 14 8.86 0.09 -16.47
N ASP A 15 8.43 0.89 -17.45
CA ASP A 15 9.28 1.92 -18.07
C ASP A 15 9.85 2.86 -16.99
N PRO A 16 11.19 2.92 -16.79
CA PRO A 16 11.81 3.73 -15.75
C PRO A 16 11.57 5.23 -15.96
N GLU A 17 11.39 5.71 -17.19
CA GLU A 17 11.06 7.10 -17.45
C GLU A 17 9.63 7.43 -17.01
N ALA A 18 8.70 6.49 -17.17
CA ALA A 18 7.34 6.61 -16.68
C ALA A 18 7.28 6.58 -15.15
N VAL A 19 8.07 5.72 -14.50
CA VAL A 19 8.20 5.66 -13.03
C VAL A 19 8.74 6.97 -12.48
N ALA A 20 9.80 7.50 -13.09
CA ALA A 20 10.45 8.74 -12.64
C ALA A 20 9.50 9.95 -12.64
N LYS A 21 8.52 10.01 -13.55
CA LYS A 21 7.53 11.10 -13.63
C LYS A 21 6.62 11.23 -12.40
N TYR A 22 6.52 10.18 -11.57
CA TYR A 22 5.75 10.23 -10.33
C TYR A 22 6.52 10.78 -9.13
N LEU A 23 7.83 11.00 -9.28
CA LEU A 23 8.67 11.47 -8.18
C LEU A 23 8.62 13.01 -8.11
N PRO A 24 8.13 13.59 -6.99
CA PRO A 24 8.24 15.02 -6.78
C PRO A 24 9.70 15.40 -6.49
N GLU A 25 10.08 16.63 -6.85
CA GLU A 25 11.34 17.21 -6.37
C GLU A 25 11.37 17.22 -4.83
N PRO A 26 12.51 16.92 -4.19
CA PRO A 26 13.83 16.63 -4.77
C PRO A 26 14.14 15.13 -4.92
N LEU A 27 13.12 14.25 -4.97
CA LEU A 27 13.31 12.81 -5.10
C LEU A 27 13.84 12.44 -6.48
N LYS A 28 14.82 11.55 -6.50
CA LYS A 28 15.40 10.98 -7.72
C LYS A 28 14.98 9.51 -7.85
N PRO A 29 15.08 8.91 -9.04
CA PRO A 29 14.92 7.46 -9.18
C PRO A 29 15.83 6.69 -8.22
N SER A 30 15.40 5.51 -7.76
CA SER A 30 16.22 4.63 -6.91
C SER A 30 17.55 4.31 -7.58
N ASN A 31 18.61 4.24 -6.78
CA ASN A 31 19.95 3.88 -7.26
C ASN A 31 20.06 2.37 -7.59
N ASN A 32 19.23 1.53 -6.97
CA ASN A 32 19.25 0.09 -7.17
C ASN A 32 18.39 -0.34 -8.39
N ASN A 33 17.08 -0.12 -8.32
CA ASN A 33 16.17 -0.50 -9.41
C ASN A 33 15.15 0.63 -9.69
N PRO A 34 15.44 1.53 -10.65
CA PRO A 34 14.55 2.65 -10.99
C PRO A 34 13.28 2.22 -11.76
N ALA A 35 13.22 0.97 -12.24
CA ALA A 35 12.07 0.42 -12.96
C ALA A 35 11.08 -0.33 -12.04
N GLN A 36 11.48 -0.66 -10.82
CA GLN A 36 10.68 -1.50 -9.92
C GLN A 36 9.43 -0.77 -9.43
N VAL A 37 8.31 -1.49 -9.54
CA VAL A 37 7.01 -1.10 -9.00
C VAL A 37 6.48 -2.25 -8.15
N ILE A 38 5.89 -1.93 -7.01
CA ILE A 38 5.18 -2.91 -6.18
C ILE A 38 3.73 -2.48 -6.02
N ILE A 39 2.81 -3.38 -6.37
CA ILE A 39 1.41 -3.26 -5.99
C ILE A 39 1.18 -4.11 -4.75
N ASP A 40 0.74 -3.47 -3.67
CA ASP A 40 0.49 -4.11 -2.38
C ASP A 40 -1.00 -4.09 -2.06
N PHE A 41 -1.62 -5.27 -2.01
CA PHE A 41 -2.99 -5.46 -1.54
C PHE A 41 -2.95 -5.88 -0.06
N GLY A 42 -3.28 -4.96 0.84
CA GLY A 42 -3.22 -5.13 2.28
C GLY A 42 -4.59 -5.25 2.94
N LYS A 43 -4.65 -6.02 4.03
CA LYS A 43 -5.69 -5.88 5.06
C LYS A 43 -5.01 -5.47 6.35
N TRP A 44 -5.37 -4.30 6.84
CA TRP A 44 -4.82 -3.71 8.04
C TRP A 44 -5.76 -3.90 9.22
N TYR A 45 -5.19 -4.20 10.37
CA TYR A 45 -5.83 -4.18 11.67
C TYR A 45 -5.16 -3.09 12.49
N CYS A 46 -5.95 -2.18 13.07
CA CYS A 46 -5.42 -1.04 13.78
C CYS A 46 -6.23 -0.70 15.02
N LEU A 47 -5.53 -0.44 16.12
CA LEU A 47 -6.09 0.05 17.37
C LEU A 47 -5.22 1.18 17.92
N TRP A 48 -5.85 2.10 18.63
CA TRP A 48 -5.15 3.18 19.31
C TRP A 48 -4.83 2.81 20.77
N ASP A 49 -5.56 3.39 21.72
CA ASP A 49 -5.50 3.16 23.16
C ASP A 49 -6.82 2.55 23.71
N GLU A 50 -7.71 2.13 22.82
CA GLU A 50 -9.03 1.55 23.15
C GLU A 50 -9.06 0.05 22.77
N PRO A 51 -8.59 -0.86 23.64
CA PRO A 51 -8.49 -2.29 23.32
C PRO A 51 -9.85 -2.97 23.12
N ASP A 52 -10.94 -2.38 23.65
CA ASP A 52 -12.29 -2.95 23.56
C ASP A 52 -13.04 -2.58 22.27
N MET A 53 -12.46 -1.72 21.42
CA MET A 53 -13.05 -1.32 20.15
C MET A 53 -13.47 -2.49 19.23
N PRO A 54 -12.76 -3.63 19.17
CA PRO A 54 -13.21 -4.79 18.39
C PRO A 54 -14.57 -5.34 18.84
N THR A 55 -14.97 -5.13 20.10
CA THR A 55 -16.27 -5.55 20.64
C THR A 55 -17.32 -4.46 20.48
N ILE A 56 -16.92 -3.19 20.54
CA ILE A 56 -17.83 -2.03 20.50
C ILE A 56 -18.16 -1.64 19.04
N ASN A 57 -17.12 -1.38 18.23
CA ASN A 57 -17.22 -0.94 16.84
C ASN A 57 -16.17 -1.67 15.97
N PRO A 58 -16.34 -2.98 15.73
CA PRO A 58 -15.35 -3.80 15.00
C PRO A 58 -14.96 -3.24 13.62
N GLU A 59 -15.89 -2.56 12.95
CA GLU A 59 -15.67 -1.95 11.63
C GLU A 59 -14.66 -0.79 11.63
N ARG A 60 -14.32 -0.26 12.81
CA ARG A 60 -13.29 0.80 13.00
C ARG A 60 -11.90 0.24 13.29
N THR A 61 -11.77 -1.08 13.41
CA THR A 61 -10.53 -1.75 13.82
C THR A 61 -9.75 -2.35 12.65
N SER A 62 -10.30 -2.25 11.43
CA SER A 62 -9.63 -2.73 10.23
C SER A 62 -10.05 -1.96 8.99
N TYR A 63 -9.20 -1.99 7.97
CA TYR A 63 -9.46 -1.45 6.64
C TYR A 63 -8.69 -2.26 5.59
N ASN A 64 -9.19 -2.31 4.37
CA ASN A 64 -8.46 -2.85 3.23
C ASN A 64 -7.79 -1.71 2.47
N GLU A 65 -6.64 -2.00 1.89
CA GLU A 65 -5.81 -1.01 1.24
C GLU A 65 -5.14 -1.59 0.00
N THR A 66 -5.05 -0.80 -1.05
CA THR A 66 -4.15 -1.08 -2.16
C THR A 66 -3.19 0.08 -2.35
N VAL A 67 -1.88 -0.19 -2.40
CA VAL A 67 -0.84 0.82 -2.58
C VAL A 67 0.02 0.52 -3.79
N ILE A 68 0.40 1.57 -4.52
CA ILE A 68 1.45 1.53 -5.54
C ILE A 68 2.72 2.16 -4.96
N TRP A 69 3.77 1.35 -4.85
CA TRP A 69 5.10 1.74 -4.40
C TRP A 69 6.07 1.81 -5.56
N ILE A 70 6.95 2.80 -5.53
CA ILE A 70 8.11 2.91 -6.42
C ILE A 70 9.37 3.20 -5.60
N GLY A 71 10.53 2.87 -6.17
CA GLY A 71 11.82 3.19 -5.57
C GLY A 71 12.21 4.64 -5.83
N CYS A 72 12.80 5.30 -4.84
CA CYS A 72 13.33 6.64 -4.96
C CYS A 72 14.64 6.79 -4.18
N SER A 73 15.34 7.90 -4.41
CA SER A 73 16.51 8.32 -3.65
C SER A 73 16.33 9.76 -3.18
N TYR A 74 16.62 10.02 -1.91
CA TYR A 74 16.67 11.35 -1.31
C TYR A 74 18.06 11.56 -0.70
N GLU A 75 18.77 12.59 -1.14
CA GLU A 75 20.15 12.89 -0.68
C GLU A 75 21.10 11.67 -0.79
N GLY A 76 20.90 10.83 -1.81
CA GLY A 76 21.71 9.63 -2.07
C GLY A 76 21.30 8.40 -1.25
N GLN A 77 20.25 8.49 -0.42
CA GLN A 77 19.71 7.36 0.35
C GLN A 77 18.45 6.82 -0.33
N ASP A 78 18.44 5.52 -0.60
CA ASP A 78 17.28 4.86 -1.23
C ASP A 78 16.13 4.68 -0.23
N ALA A 79 14.93 4.97 -0.72
CA ALA A 79 13.66 4.86 -0.01
C ALA A 79 12.57 4.37 -0.97
N ARG A 80 11.37 4.12 -0.46
CA ARG A 80 10.18 3.93 -1.29
C ARG A 80 9.26 5.15 -1.22
N PHE A 81 8.62 5.45 -2.33
CA PHE A 81 7.63 6.52 -2.45
C PHE A 81 6.24 5.93 -2.71
N CYS A 82 5.24 6.45 -2.00
CA CYS A 82 3.83 6.09 -2.20
C CYS A 82 3.23 6.92 -3.34
N VAL A 83 2.99 6.31 -4.50
CA VAL A 83 2.41 7.01 -5.66
C VAL A 83 0.92 7.28 -5.45
N GLN A 84 0.17 6.22 -5.14
CA GLN A 84 -1.28 6.26 -4.98
C GLN A 84 -1.73 5.13 -4.07
N THR A 85 -2.73 5.42 -3.26
CA THR A 85 -3.38 4.45 -2.38
C THR A 85 -4.89 4.52 -2.54
N TRP A 86 -5.56 3.36 -2.40
CA TRP A 86 -7.00 3.25 -2.22
C TRP A 86 -7.31 2.57 -0.90
N VAL A 87 -8.24 3.12 -0.13
CA VAL A 87 -8.72 2.55 1.14
C VAL A 87 -10.24 2.54 1.19
N ASP A 88 -10.80 1.61 1.96
CA ASP A 88 -12.25 1.45 2.11
C ASP A 88 -12.81 2.13 3.37
N LYS A 89 -11.96 2.79 4.18
CA LYS A 89 -12.35 3.50 5.40
C LYS A 89 -11.85 4.94 5.43
N ASP A 90 -12.75 5.84 5.81
CA ASP A 90 -12.54 7.28 5.96
C ASP A 90 -11.47 7.64 7.00
N PHE A 91 -11.43 6.96 8.15
CA PHE A 91 -10.41 7.21 9.16
C PHE A 91 -9.00 6.90 8.63
N SER A 92 -8.86 5.89 7.77
CA SER A 92 -7.59 5.56 7.12
C SER A 92 -7.25 6.58 6.04
N LEU A 93 -8.24 7.04 5.27
CA LEU A 93 -8.12 8.10 4.26
C LEU A 93 -7.59 9.40 4.90
N VAL A 94 -8.30 9.93 5.89
CA VAL A 94 -7.96 11.22 6.53
C VAL A 94 -6.62 11.14 7.23
N ARG A 95 -6.35 10.07 8.00
CA ARG A 95 -5.04 9.85 8.62
C ARG A 95 -3.93 9.78 7.56
N GLY A 96 -4.19 9.09 6.46
CA GLY A 96 -3.26 8.99 5.34
C GLY A 96 -2.88 10.35 4.77
N LEU A 97 -3.87 11.19 4.47
CA LEU A 97 -3.65 12.54 3.95
C LEU A 97 -2.83 13.40 4.92
N ILE A 98 -3.11 13.33 6.23
CA ILE A 98 -2.31 14.03 7.26
C ILE A 98 -0.84 13.57 7.26
N MET A 99 -0.60 12.28 7.01
CA MET A 99 0.72 11.66 6.92
C MET A 99 1.37 11.77 5.51
N GLY A 100 0.73 12.46 4.57
CA GLY A 100 1.20 12.65 3.19
C GLY A 100 1.02 11.45 2.26
N PHE A 101 0.22 10.44 2.64
CA PHE A 101 -0.21 9.42 1.69
C PHE A 101 -1.26 10.01 0.74
N ASN A 102 -1.06 9.82 -0.56
CA ASN A 102 -2.05 10.13 -1.58
C ASN A 102 -3.16 9.06 -1.60
N LYS A 103 -4.07 9.11 -0.62
CA LYS A 103 -5.17 8.15 -0.47
C LYS A 103 -6.44 8.62 -1.17
N LYS A 104 -7.15 7.67 -1.79
CA LYS A 104 -8.52 7.81 -2.32
C LYS A 104 -9.42 6.73 -1.73
N ILE A 105 -10.72 6.88 -1.87
CA ILE A 105 -11.67 5.80 -1.55
C ILE A 105 -11.65 4.74 -2.66
N GLY A 106 -11.60 3.48 -2.27
CA GLY A 106 -11.73 2.34 -3.17
C GLY A 106 -11.94 1.04 -2.40
N GLU A 107 -12.32 0.00 -3.12
CA GLU A 107 -12.61 -1.32 -2.59
C GLU A 107 -11.50 -2.27 -2.99
N THR A 108 -10.74 -2.74 -2.00
CA THR A 108 -9.68 -3.73 -2.20
C THR A 108 -10.20 -5.11 -1.84
N TYR A 109 -10.01 -6.06 -2.74
CA TYR A 109 -10.33 -7.46 -2.52
C TYR A 109 -9.05 -8.27 -2.66
N LYS A 110 -8.79 -9.17 -1.71
CA LYS A 110 -7.68 -10.12 -1.79
C LYS A 110 -8.11 -11.50 -1.33
N THR A 111 -7.46 -12.53 -1.87
CA THR A 111 -7.66 -13.91 -1.45
C THR A 111 -7.36 -14.06 0.04
N THR A 112 -8.31 -14.65 0.76
CA THR A 112 -8.13 -15.10 2.14
C THR A 112 -8.58 -16.55 2.24
N TYR A 113 -7.80 -17.37 2.94
CA TYR A 113 -8.12 -18.78 3.17
C TYR A 113 -8.30 -19.00 4.67
N HIS A 114 -9.46 -19.56 5.03
CA HIS A 114 -9.78 -19.89 6.41
C HIS A 114 -9.35 -21.34 6.71
N PRO A 115 -8.49 -21.58 7.72
CA PRO A 115 -7.92 -22.91 7.97
C PRO A 115 -8.95 -23.97 8.38
N LEU A 116 -10.12 -23.56 8.89
CA LEU A 116 -11.21 -24.48 9.26
C LEU A 116 -12.22 -24.73 8.12
N ASN A 117 -12.05 -24.14 6.94
CA ASN A 117 -12.92 -24.42 5.81
C ASN A 117 -12.37 -25.61 5.01
N PRO A 118 -13.06 -26.78 4.96
CA PRO A 118 -12.55 -27.97 4.28
C PRO A 118 -12.44 -27.83 2.76
N GLY A 119 -13.12 -26.85 2.15
CA GLY A 119 -13.01 -26.55 0.73
C GLY A 119 -11.88 -25.58 0.37
N MET A 120 -11.21 -24.97 1.35
CA MET A 120 -10.11 -24.04 1.13
C MET A 120 -8.77 -24.75 1.26
N PRO A 121 -7.81 -24.50 0.34
CA PRO A 121 -6.47 -25.05 0.47
C PRO A 121 -5.75 -24.45 1.68
N LYS A 122 -4.86 -25.22 2.31
CA LYS A 122 -3.91 -24.69 3.28
C LYS A 122 -2.89 -23.82 2.55
N ILE A 123 -2.67 -22.59 3.02
CA ILE A 123 -1.64 -21.68 2.47
C ILE A 123 -0.27 -22.37 2.46
N GLY A 124 0.38 -22.38 1.31
CA GLY A 124 1.67 -23.02 1.07
C GLY A 124 1.95 -23.21 -0.42
N PRO A 125 3.07 -23.88 -0.78
CA PRO A 125 3.45 -24.14 -2.17
C PRO A 125 2.30 -24.70 -3.01
N GLY A 126 2.11 -24.14 -4.21
CA GLY A 126 1.07 -24.52 -5.15
C GLY A 126 -0.23 -23.72 -5.03
N VAL A 127 -0.47 -23.03 -3.92
CA VAL A 127 -1.70 -22.25 -3.71
C VAL A 127 -1.64 -20.91 -4.43
N GLY A 128 -2.73 -20.55 -5.11
CA GLY A 128 -2.88 -19.25 -5.76
C GLY A 128 -3.39 -18.17 -4.81
N LEU A 129 -2.87 -16.96 -4.93
CA LEU A 129 -3.37 -15.77 -4.28
C LEU A 129 -3.64 -14.70 -5.33
N SER A 130 -4.69 -13.92 -5.15
CA SER A 130 -5.06 -12.84 -6.06
C SER A 130 -5.58 -11.64 -5.30
N GLY A 131 -5.43 -10.47 -5.91
CA GLY A 131 -5.97 -9.22 -5.41
C GLY A 131 -6.43 -8.34 -6.55
N TYR A 132 -7.43 -7.50 -6.30
CA TYR A 132 -7.83 -6.43 -7.20
C TYR A 132 -8.38 -5.26 -6.41
N VAL A 133 -8.32 -4.08 -7.03
CA VAL A 133 -8.93 -2.86 -6.49
C VAL A 133 -9.92 -2.28 -7.47
N ALA A 134 -11.03 -1.79 -6.94
CA ALA A 134 -12.03 -1.04 -7.66
C ALA A 134 -12.25 0.35 -7.05
N SER A 135 -12.64 1.30 -7.87
CA SER A 135 -13.11 2.61 -7.41
C SER A 135 -14.14 3.13 -8.40
N HIS A 136 -15.16 3.84 -7.90
CA HIS A 136 -16.26 4.35 -8.73
C HIS A 136 -16.96 3.28 -9.60
N GLY A 137 -17.03 2.03 -9.12
CA GLY A 137 -17.66 0.92 -9.83
C GLY A 137 -16.80 0.27 -10.93
N GLU A 138 -15.55 0.73 -11.11
CA GLU A 138 -14.63 0.21 -12.12
C GLU A 138 -13.46 -0.53 -11.49
N ARG A 139 -13.04 -1.63 -12.11
CA ARG A 139 -11.83 -2.35 -11.70
C ARG A 139 -10.60 -1.66 -12.29
N LEU A 140 -9.72 -1.18 -11.41
CA LEU A 140 -8.55 -0.40 -11.81
C LEU A 140 -7.35 -1.29 -12.12
N MET A 141 -7.09 -2.28 -11.25
CA MET A 141 -5.97 -3.20 -11.42
C MET A 141 -6.22 -4.51 -10.67
N GLN A 142 -5.56 -5.57 -11.16
CA GLN A 142 -5.61 -6.91 -10.59
C GLN A 142 -4.24 -7.57 -10.71
N GLY A 143 -3.92 -8.44 -9.77
CA GLY A 143 -2.68 -9.21 -9.77
C GLY A 143 -2.86 -10.52 -9.03
N GLY A 144 -1.95 -11.46 -9.27
CA GLY A 144 -1.95 -12.74 -8.56
C GLY A 144 -0.60 -13.41 -8.62
N MET A 145 -0.40 -14.34 -7.71
CA MET A 145 0.80 -15.17 -7.61
C MET A 145 0.41 -16.60 -7.25
N LYS A 146 1.32 -17.53 -7.52
CA LYS A 146 1.26 -18.89 -6.98
C LYS A 146 2.42 -19.04 -6.00
N ILE A 147 2.13 -19.51 -4.80
CA ILE A 147 3.17 -19.69 -3.78
C ILE A 147 4.10 -20.81 -4.25
N GLU A 148 5.41 -20.56 -4.21
CA GLU A 148 6.42 -21.58 -4.54
C GLU A 148 7.09 -22.14 -3.29
N LYS A 149 7.45 -21.26 -2.37
CA LYS A 149 8.13 -21.60 -1.12
C LYS A 149 7.94 -20.50 -0.08
N GLU A 150 8.20 -20.85 1.18
CA GLU A 150 8.41 -19.89 2.25
C GLU A 150 9.82 -19.27 2.11
N ILE A 151 9.94 -18.00 2.47
CA ILE A 151 11.20 -17.26 2.44
C ILE A 151 11.40 -16.53 3.76
N SER A 152 12.66 -16.24 4.09
CA SER A 152 13.02 -15.44 5.25
C SER A 152 12.77 -13.94 5.01
N PHE A 153 12.73 -13.15 6.09
CA PHE A 153 12.63 -11.69 5.99
C PHE A 153 13.75 -11.05 5.14
N SER A 154 14.95 -11.62 5.18
CA SER A 154 16.11 -11.20 4.37
C SER A 154 15.96 -11.48 2.87
N GLU A 155 15.01 -12.30 2.46
CA GLU A 155 14.75 -12.61 1.05
C GLU A 155 13.60 -11.77 0.45
N ILE A 156 12.84 -11.03 1.27
CA ILE A 156 11.80 -10.11 0.80
C ILE A 156 12.43 -9.05 -0.14
N PRO A 157 11.77 -8.62 -1.24
CA PRO A 157 12.28 -7.55 -2.10
C PRO A 157 12.73 -6.32 -1.30
N GLU A 158 13.91 -5.79 -1.61
CA GLU A 158 14.54 -4.73 -0.83
C GLU A 158 13.65 -3.51 -0.65
N MET A 159 12.95 -3.07 -1.70
CA MET A 159 12.01 -1.95 -1.67
C MET A 159 10.93 -2.10 -0.58
N MET A 160 10.50 -3.32 -0.25
CA MET A 160 9.52 -3.55 0.83
C MET A 160 10.10 -3.33 2.22
N ARG A 161 11.44 -3.31 2.36
CA ARG A 161 12.18 -3.09 3.61
C ARG A 161 12.74 -1.68 3.75
N LEU A 162 12.69 -0.88 2.68
CA LEU A 162 13.19 0.50 2.70
C LEU A 162 12.30 1.41 3.55
N GLY A 163 12.91 2.49 4.05
CA GLY A 163 12.18 3.62 4.63
C GLY A 163 11.23 4.24 3.60
N GLN A 164 10.21 4.93 4.10
CA GLN A 164 9.16 5.50 3.27
C GLN A 164 9.21 7.02 3.27
N ILE A 165 9.06 7.61 2.09
CA ILE A 165 8.86 9.05 1.90
C ILE A 165 7.46 9.28 1.34
N ASN A 166 6.79 10.29 1.87
CA ASN A 166 5.45 10.73 1.49
C ASN A 166 5.48 12.24 1.21
N LEU A 167 4.55 12.71 0.37
CA LEU A 167 4.36 14.13 0.11
C LEU A 167 3.13 14.64 0.85
N ARG A 168 3.33 15.47 1.87
CA ARG A 168 2.22 16.07 2.61
C ARG A 168 1.74 17.33 1.92
N TYR A 169 0.67 17.21 1.15
CA TYR A 169 0.11 18.31 0.38
C TYR A 169 -1.35 18.59 0.74
N PHE A 170 -1.65 19.83 1.11
CA PHE A 170 -3.02 20.35 1.29
C PHE A 170 -3.18 21.66 0.51
N PRO A 171 -3.96 21.67 -0.59
CA PRO A 171 -4.13 22.85 -1.42
C PRO A 171 -4.90 23.95 -0.70
N SER A 172 -4.70 25.19 -1.14
CA SER A 172 -5.62 26.28 -0.82
C SER A 172 -6.91 26.14 -1.64
N MET A 173 -8.04 26.50 -1.02
CA MET A 173 -9.30 26.69 -1.75
C MET A 173 -9.41 28.09 -2.37
N GLU A 174 -8.59 29.04 -1.92
CA GLU A 174 -8.48 30.38 -2.52
C GLU A 174 -7.64 30.31 -3.80
N PRO A 175 -8.06 30.98 -4.90
CA PRO A 175 -7.39 30.94 -6.21
C PRO A 175 -5.88 31.19 -6.20
N ASP A 176 -5.39 32.06 -5.30
CA ASP A 176 -3.98 32.44 -5.17
C ASP A 176 -3.39 32.05 -3.81
N GLY A 177 -4.13 31.25 -3.03
CA GLY A 177 -3.66 30.86 -1.71
C GLY A 177 -2.56 29.80 -1.79
N LYS A 178 -1.60 29.89 -0.88
CA LYS A 178 -0.52 28.90 -0.79
C LYS A 178 -1.02 27.61 -0.12
N PRO A 179 -0.46 26.44 -0.47
CA PRO A 179 -0.72 25.20 0.24
C PRO A 179 -0.41 25.36 1.74
N SER A 180 -1.22 24.74 2.60
CA SER A 180 -1.03 24.81 4.05
C SER A 180 0.08 23.87 4.56
N SER A 181 0.56 22.96 3.71
CA SER A 181 1.76 22.18 3.93
C SER A 181 2.55 22.03 2.64
N MET A 182 3.88 22.18 2.73
CA MET A 182 4.86 21.83 1.70
C MET A 182 5.77 20.72 2.24
#